data_AF-A0A5J5U2H2-F1
#
_entry.id   AF-A0A5J5U2H2-F1
#
_cell.length_a   1.000
_cell.length_b   1.000
_cell.length_c   1.000
_cell.angle_alpha   90.00
_cell.angle_beta   90.00
_cell.angle_gamma   90.00
#
_symmetry.space_group_name_H-M   'P 1'
#
loop_
_entity.id
_entity.type
_entity.pdbx_description
1 polymer ?
#
loop_
_entity_poly.entity_id
_entity_poly.type
_entity_poly.pdbx_seq_one_letter_code
_entity_poly.pdbx_strand_id
1 'polypeptide(L)'
;MAKEINRLNDLEKPLITEEQNIVHKSDEYDSYKSSDENGSIFMVLLSTFVAVCGAFEFGTCVGYSAPTQAAIREDLGLSLAEFAMFGSILTIGAMFGAVTSGRIADTIGRKGAMRLSAVFCIAGWLAVYFSKSDVSLDLGRFATGYGIGIFSYVVPIFIAEIAPKNLRGGLTTLNQLLIVIGQSTAFLIGTVISWRELALAGLLPCIVLFVGLCFIPESPRWLAKVGDQKEFHAALRELRGKDADITEEAEEIQEYIETLQSLPKTTIWDLFQKQYIKSVIIGVALMVFQQFGGINGVSFYASQTFALAGLSSAKAGTVAYACVQVPITFLGAMLMDKSGRRPLIMVSSAGTFLGCFLAGTSFYFKEHDLLPEWRPILAVAGVLIYVGSFSIGLGAAPWVIMSEIFPINVKGVAGSLVVLVNWLGAWAVSYTFNFMMTWSSYGTFYIYSGVSIITILFVVKFVPETKGKTLEEIQACINSHR
;
A
#
# COMPACT_ATOMS: atom_id res chain seq x y z
N MET A 1 31.99 5.11 63.56
CA MET A 1 32.16 4.07 62.51
C MET A 1 31.29 2.83 62.80
N ALA A 2 30.04 3.01 63.25
CA ALA A 2 29.11 1.91 63.56
C ALA A 2 27.66 2.20 63.12
N LYS A 3 27.42 3.32 62.41
CA LYS A 3 26.10 3.72 61.88
C LYS A 3 25.98 3.55 60.35
N GLU A 4 27.06 3.19 59.67
CA GLU A 4 27.09 2.98 58.21
C GLU A 4 26.91 1.52 57.80
N ILE A 5 27.05 0.56 58.72
CA ILE A 5 26.95 -0.87 58.42
C ILE A 5 25.49 -1.35 58.40
N ASN A 6 24.57 -0.67 59.07
CA ASN A 6 23.15 -1.08 59.11
C ASN A 6 22.33 -0.71 57.86
N ARG A 7 22.85 0.11 56.93
CA ARG A 7 22.12 0.44 55.68
C ARG A 7 22.35 -0.55 54.54
N LEU A 8 23.30 -1.46 54.68
CA LEU A 8 23.61 -2.47 53.66
C LEU A 8 22.79 -3.76 53.82
N ASN A 9 22.22 -4.02 55.00
CA ASN A 9 21.40 -5.22 55.25
C ASN A 9 19.92 -5.07 54.87
N ASP A 10 19.43 -3.87 54.55
CA ASP A 10 18.05 -3.65 54.08
C ASP A 10 17.88 -3.86 52.56
N LEU A 11 18.97 -4.19 51.84
CA LEU A 11 18.97 -4.45 50.40
C LEU A 11 18.87 -5.94 50.02
N GLU A 12 18.72 -6.84 51.00
CA GLU A 12 18.63 -8.30 50.80
C GLU A 12 17.23 -8.87 51.04
N LYS A 13 16.17 -8.12 50.75
CA LYS A 13 14.82 -8.71 50.58
C LYS A 13 14.54 -8.90 49.08
N PRO A 14 14.20 -10.12 48.63
CA PRO A 14 13.98 -10.37 47.22
C PRO A 14 12.70 -9.68 46.74
N LEU A 15 12.84 -8.86 45.69
CA LEU A 15 11.77 -8.20 44.91
C LEU A 15 10.71 -9.15 44.32
N ILE A 16 10.88 -10.46 44.48
CA ILE A 16 10.04 -11.51 43.88
C ILE A 16 8.64 -11.59 44.54
N THR A 17 8.50 -11.16 45.80
CA THR A 17 7.22 -11.28 46.53
C THR A 17 6.19 -10.21 46.15
N GLU A 18 6.63 -9.06 45.59
CA GLU A 18 5.71 -8.03 45.07
C GLU A 18 5.20 -8.39 43.67
N GLU A 19 6.02 -8.99 42.80
CA GLU A 19 5.55 -9.50 41.49
C GLU A 19 4.49 -10.59 41.64
N GLN A 20 4.64 -11.53 42.58
CA GLN A 20 3.65 -12.60 42.78
C GLN A 20 2.29 -12.08 43.29
N ASN A 21 2.26 -11.01 44.09
CA ASN A 21 1.01 -10.40 44.53
C ASN A 21 0.35 -9.53 43.46
N ILE A 22 1.11 -9.01 42.49
CA ILE A 22 0.59 -8.30 41.32
C ILE A 22 0.01 -9.30 40.30
N VAL A 23 0.69 -10.43 40.07
CA VAL A 23 0.21 -11.52 39.20
C VAL A 23 -1.05 -12.18 39.76
N HIS A 24 -1.14 -12.41 41.07
CA HIS A 24 -2.37 -12.97 41.65
C HIS A 24 -3.55 -11.98 41.68
N LYS A 25 -3.29 -10.65 41.73
CA LYS A 25 -4.35 -9.65 41.57
C LYS A 25 -4.83 -9.50 40.12
N SER A 26 -3.98 -9.72 39.12
CA SER A 26 -4.42 -9.75 37.72
C SER A 26 -5.26 -10.99 37.41
N ASP A 27 -4.93 -12.14 37.98
CA ASP A 27 -5.65 -13.40 37.73
C ASP A 27 -7.07 -13.43 38.34
N GLU A 28 -7.29 -12.75 39.47
CA GLU A 28 -8.64 -12.65 40.07
C GLU A 28 -9.56 -11.65 39.33
N TYR A 29 -9.00 -10.63 38.69
CA TYR A 29 -9.74 -9.62 37.91
C TYR A 29 -10.12 -10.09 36.49
N ASP A 30 -9.41 -11.06 35.93
CA ASP A 30 -9.72 -11.60 34.59
C ASP A 30 -10.94 -12.55 34.59
N SER A 31 -11.47 -12.94 35.76
CA SER A 31 -12.61 -13.86 35.85
C SER A 31 -13.99 -13.21 35.59
N TYR A 32 -14.07 -11.88 35.46
CA TYR A 32 -15.33 -11.14 35.24
C TYR A 32 -15.51 -10.58 33.81
N LYS A 33 -14.63 -10.87 32.85
CA LYS A 33 -14.60 -10.22 31.53
C LYS A 33 -15.35 -10.92 30.38
N SER A 34 -16.09 -12.00 30.61
CA SER A 34 -16.50 -12.89 29.50
C SER A 34 -17.90 -12.67 28.90
N SER A 35 -18.61 -11.56 29.16
CA SER A 35 -19.99 -11.41 28.64
C SER A 35 -20.36 -10.14 27.87
N ASP A 36 -19.53 -9.08 27.82
CA ASP A 36 -19.88 -7.82 27.10
C ASP A 36 -18.89 -7.37 25.99
N GLU A 37 -17.85 -8.15 25.66
CA GLU A 37 -16.83 -7.76 24.65
C GLU A 37 -17.35 -7.68 23.19
N ASN A 38 -18.50 -8.31 22.87
CA ASN A 38 -18.96 -8.42 21.49
C ASN A 38 -19.46 -7.10 20.87
N GLY A 39 -19.90 -6.13 21.68
CA GLY A 39 -20.31 -4.80 21.19
C GLY A 39 -19.15 -3.87 20.84
N SER A 40 -17.99 -4.08 21.45
CA SER A 40 -16.80 -3.21 21.37
C SER A 40 -16.05 -3.36 20.05
N ILE A 41 -15.80 -4.60 19.62
CA ILE A 41 -15.05 -4.89 18.39
C ILE A 41 -15.88 -4.61 17.14
N PHE A 42 -17.22 -4.69 17.22
CA PHE A 42 -18.10 -4.52 16.07
C PHE A 42 -17.92 -3.17 15.39
N MET A 43 -17.84 -2.06 16.15
CA MET A 43 -17.66 -0.73 15.55
C MET A 43 -16.29 -0.55 14.90
N VAL A 44 -15.24 -1.15 15.47
CA VAL A 44 -13.90 -1.16 14.85
C VAL A 44 -13.92 -1.95 13.54
N LEU A 45 -14.58 -3.12 13.52
CA LEU A 45 -14.70 -3.94 12.33
C LEU A 45 -15.56 -3.27 11.25
N LEU A 46 -16.68 -2.64 11.63
CA LEU A 46 -17.54 -1.87 10.72
C LEU A 46 -16.77 -0.69 10.12
N SER A 47 -16.08 0.09 10.97
CA SER A 47 -15.26 1.22 10.54
C SER A 47 -14.12 0.79 9.62
N THR A 48 -13.49 -0.34 9.92
CA THR A 48 -12.46 -0.93 9.06
C THR A 48 -13.07 -1.41 7.74
N PHE A 49 -14.20 -2.11 7.77
CA PHE A 49 -14.89 -2.60 6.57
C PHE A 49 -15.24 -1.46 5.61
N VAL A 50 -15.82 -0.38 6.14
CA VAL A 50 -16.13 0.83 5.37
C VAL A 50 -14.84 1.42 4.79
N ALA A 51 -13.80 1.60 5.61
CA ALA A 51 -12.54 2.20 5.16
C ALA A 51 -11.85 1.37 4.05
N VAL A 52 -11.82 0.04 4.18
CA VAL A 52 -11.18 -0.84 3.19
C VAL A 52 -11.95 -0.91 1.87
N CYS A 53 -13.21 -0.45 1.79
CA CYS A 53 -13.87 -0.23 0.49
C CYS A 53 -13.09 0.78 -0.37
N GLY A 54 -12.42 1.78 0.23
CA GLY A 54 -11.53 2.68 -0.50
C GLY A 54 -10.25 1.99 -1.01
N ALA A 55 -9.76 0.99 -0.27
CA ALA A 55 -8.63 0.15 -0.70
C ALA A 55 -9.02 -0.78 -1.85
N PHE A 56 -10.21 -1.39 -1.75
CA PHE A 56 -10.79 -2.19 -2.83
C PHE A 56 -10.97 -1.35 -4.09
N GLU A 57 -11.51 -0.14 -3.95
CA GLU A 57 -11.66 0.83 -5.03
C GLU A 57 -10.34 1.19 -5.71
N PHE A 58 -9.29 1.44 -4.92
CA PHE A 58 -7.93 1.61 -5.44
C PHE A 58 -7.53 0.44 -6.33
N GLY A 59 -7.75 -0.78 -5.85
CA GLY A 59 -7.49 -2.01 -6.59
C GLY A 59 -8.27 -2.10 -7.90
N THR A 60 -9.58 -1.86 -7.86
CA THR A 60 -10.46 -1.91 -9.02
C THR A 60 -10.08 -0.86 -10.06
N CYS A 61 -9.75 0.36 -9.62
CA CYS A 61 -9.19 1.39 -10.49
C CYS A 61 -7.93 0.88 -11.19
N VAL A 62 -6.94 0.36 -10.47
CA VAL A 62 -5.70 -0.18 -11.07
C VAL A 62 -5.97 -1.33 -12.05
N GLY A 63 -6.86 -2.27 -11.68
CA GLY A 63 -7.16 -3.46 -12.47
C GLY A 63 -8.04 -3.21 -13.70
N TYR A 64 -8.72 -2.06 -13.79
CA TYR A 64 -9.68 -1.78 -14.87
C TYR A 64 -9.06 -1.72 -16.27
N SER A 65 -7.83 -1.20 -16.41
CA SER A 65 -7.23 -0.94 -17.72
C SER A 65 -6.92 -2.22 -18.51
N ALA A 66 -6.54 -3.31 -17.83
CA ALA A 66 -6.03 -4.50 -18.50
C ALA A 66 -7.07 -5.29 -19.30
N PRO A 67 -8.26 -5.64 -18.75
CA PRO A 67 -9.27 -6.37 -19.52
C PRO A 67 -9.98 -5.48 -20.56
N THR A 68 -9.97 -4.16 -20.38
CA THR A 68 -10.78 -3.23 -21.20
C THR A 68 -10.06 -2.66 -22.41
N GLN A 69 -8.73 -2.78 -22.48
CA GLN A 69 -7.91 -2.16 -23.52
C GLN A 69 -8.37 -2.44 -24.95
N ALA A 70 -8.54 -3.72 -25.31
CA ALA A 70 -8.90 -4.09 -26.67
C ALA A 70 -10.29 -3.54 -27.05
N ALA A 71 -11.26 -3.68 -26.14
CA ALA A 71 -12.63 -3.24 -26.35
C ALA A 71 -12.76 -1.71 -26.44
N ILE A 72 -12.03 -0.95 -25.60
CA ILE A 72 -12.05 0.51 -25.63
C ILE A 72 -11.44 1.03 -26.93
N ARG A 73 -10.31 0.45 -27.38
CA ARG A 73 -9.65 0.88 -28.62
C ARG A 73 -10.50 0.58 -29.86
N GLU A 74 -11.24 -0.53 -29.85
CA GLU A 74 -12.15 -0.89 -30.94
C GLU A 74 -13.40 0.00 -30.96
N ASP A 75 -14.03 0.24 -29.80
CA ASP A 75 -15.27 1.04 -29.68
C ASP A 75 -15.05 2.53 -30.00
N LEU A 76 -13.94 3.11 -29.54
CA LEU A 76 -13.64 4.54 -29.67
C LEU A 76 -12.61 4.86 -30.77
N GLY A 77 -12.07 3.85 -31.45
CA GLY A 77 -11.07 4.04 -32.51
C GLY A 77 -9.72 4.60 -32.03
N LEU A 78 -9.35 4.35 -30.77
CA LEU A 78 -8.17 4.97 -30.15
C LEU A 78 -6.84 4.38 -30.64
N SER A 79 -5.90 5.27 -30.91
CA SER A 79 -4.49 4.96 -31.14
C SER A 79 -3.84 4.36 -29.88
N LEU A 80 -2.65 3.77 -30.06
CA LEU A 80 -1.88 3.22 -28.94
C LEU A 80 -1.44 4.31 -27.96
N ALA A 81 -1.13 5.51 -28.47
CA ALA A 81 -0.69 6.64 -27.67
C ALA A 81 -1.83 7.19 -26.81
N GLU A 82 -3.04 7.33 -27.38
CA GLU A 82 -4.23 7.76 -26.63
C GLU A 82 -4.58 6.76 -25.53
N PHE A 83 -4.53 5.45 -25.81
CA PHE A 83 -4.76 4.45 -24.75
C PHE A 83 -3.66 4.42 -23.68
N ALA A 84 -2.39 4.62 -24.09
CA ALA A 84 -1.29 4.72 -23.13
C ALA A 84 -1.44 5.97 -22.23
N MET A 85 -1.97 7.07 -22.78
CA MET A 85 -2.33 8.25 -22.00
C MET A 85 -3.44 7.91 -20.99
N PHE A 86 -4.52 7.28 -21.44
CA PHE A 86 -5.60 6.79 -20.57
C PHE A 86 -5.09 5.91 -19.42
N GLY A 87 -4.26 4.92 -19.71
CA GLY A 87 -3.71 4.03 -18.68
C GLY A 87 -2.82 4.78 -17.68
N SER A 88 -1.97 5.67 -18.17
CA SER A 88 -0.96 6.36 -17.35
C SER A 88 -1.51 7.58 -16.59
N ILE A 89 -2.54 8.28 -17.08
CA ILE A 89 -3.08 9.48 -16.44
C ILE A 89 -3.67 9.20 -15.05
N LEU A 90 -4.11 7.95 -14.81
CA LEU A 90 -4.50 7.47 -13.48
C LEU A 90 -3.41 7.76 -12.44
N THR A 91 -2.16 7.47 -12.78
CA THR A 91 -1.01 7.64 -11.87
C THR A 91 -0.64 9.11 -11.66
N ILE A 92 -0.85 9.97 -12.67
CA ILE A 92 -0.74 11.42 -12.51
C ILE A 92 -1.82 11.93 -11.55
N GLY A 93 -3.08 11.51 -11.74
CA GLY A 93 -4.16 11.84 -10.81
C GLY A 93 -3.81 11.41 -9.39
N ALA A 94 -3.32 10.18 -9.22
CA ALA A 94 -2.91 9.64 -7.92
C ALA A 94 -1.75 10.41 -7.29
N MET A 95 -0.81 10.93 -8.09
CA MET A 95 0.27 11.81 -7.63
C MET A 95 -0.27 13.09 -7.00
N PHE A 96 -1.16 13.79 -7.70
CA PHE A 96 -1.79 15.02 -7.19
C PHE A 96 -2.65 14.72 -5.96
N GLY A 97 -3.40 13.62 -5.99
CA GLY A 97 -4.19 13.13 -4.86
C GLY A 97 -3.31 12.88 -3.63
N ALA A 98 -2.20 12.18 -3.80
CA ALA A 98 -1.28 11.84 -2.71
C ALA A 98 -0.61 13.10 -2.12
N VAL A 99 -0.15 14.05 -2.96
CA VAL A 99 0.47 15.31 -2.48
C VAL A 99 -0.53 16.18 -1.70
N THR A 100 -1.80 16.20 -2.12
CA THR A 100 -2.84 16.99 -1.46
C THR A 100 -3.48 16.28 -0.26
N SER A 101 -3.39 14.94 -0.20
CA SER A 101 -4.04 14.09 0.81
C SER A 101 -3.74 14.48 2.25
N GLY A 102 -2.48 14.79 2.59
CA GLY A 102 -2.09 15.16 3.95
C GLY A 102 -2.77 16.44 4.43
N ARG A 103 -2.80 17.48 3.58
CA ARG A 103 -3.47 18.76 3.91
C ARG A 103 -4.98 18.58 4.03
N ILE A 104 -5.57 17.79 3.14
CA ILE A 104 -7.01 17.49 3.17
C ILE A 104 -7.34 16.72 4.46
N ALA A 105 -6.65 15.63 4.75
CA ALA A 105 -6.88 14.79 5.93
C ALA A 105 -6.67 15.52 7.27
N ASP A 106 -5.79 16.52 7.30
CA ASP A 106 -5.57 17.35 8.48
C ASP A 106 -6.63 18.44 8.66
N THR A 107 -7.20 18.97 7.57
CA THR A 107 -8.17 20.08 7.63
C THR A 107 -9.62 19.63 7.76
N ILE A 108 -10.03 18.63 6.97
CA ILE A 108 -11.42 18.14 6.93
C ILE A 108 -11.61 16.79 7.64
N GLY A 109 -10.56 16.27 8.27
CA GLY A 109 -10.56 14.96 8.94
C GLY A 109 -10.34 13.79 7.99
N ARG A 110 -10.16 12.60 8.57
CA ARG A 110 -9.89 11.37 7.80
C ARG A 110 -11.17 10.91 7.11
N LYS A 111 -12.30 10.95 7.81
CA LYS A 111 -13.64 10.67 7.27
C LYS A 111 -14.00 11.64 6.15
N GLY A 112 -13.77 12.94 6.36
CA GLY A 112 -14.01 13.97 5.34
C GLY A 112 -13.16 13.75 4.09
N ALA A 113 -11.88 13.43 4.25
CA ALA A 113 -10.99 13.12 3.13
C ALA A 113 -11.45 11.89 2.35
N MET A 114 -11.88 10.81 3.02
CA MET A 114 -12.43 9.63 2.34
C MET A 114 -13.71 9.95 1.55
N ARG A 115 -14.60 10.82 2.08
CA ARG A 115 -15.80 11.26 1.34
C ARG A 115 -15.44 12.03 0.08
N LEU A 116 -14.49 12.96 0.18
CA LEU A 116 -14.04 13.74 -0.97
C LEU A 116 -13.48 12.81 -2.07
N SER A 117 -12.64 11.86 -1.69
CA SER A 117 -12.11 10.85 -2.61
C SER A 117 -13.20 10.02 -3.27
N ALA A 118 -14.20 9.57 -2.51
CA ALA A 118 -15.32 8.81 -3.04
C ALA A 118 -16.11 9.61 -4.08
N VAL A 119 -16.32 10.92 -3.86
CA VAL A 119 -16.98 11.80 -4.82
C VAL A 119 -16.16 11.90 -6.12
N PHE A 120 -14.85 12.07 -6.03
CA PHE A 120 -13.98 12.09 -7.22
C PHE A 120 -13.97 10.76 -7.98
N CYS A 121 -13.93 9.62 -7.29
CA CYS A 121 -14.03 8.31 -7.92
C CYS A 121 -15.40 8.09 -8.58
N ILE A 122 -16.51 8.47 -7.91
CA ILE A 122 -17.86 8.38 -8.50
C ILE A 122 -17.96 9.23 -9.77
N ALA A 123 -17.52 10.49 -9.70
CA ALA A 123 -17.50 11.38 -10.86
C ALA A 123 -16.61 10.81 -11.99
N GLY A 124 -15.45 10.24 -11.64
CA GLY A 124 -14.53 9.62 -12.58
C GLY A 124 -15.12 8.41 -13.30
N TRP A 125 -15.74 7.48 -12.57
CA TRP A 125 -16.40 6.32 -13.15
C TRP A 125 -17.60 6.68 -14.03
N LEU A 126 -18.41 7.66 -13.61
CA LEU A 126 -19.51 8.16 -14.43
C LEU A 126 -18.98 8.82 -15.73
N ALA A 127 -17.91 9.59 -15.64
CA ALA A 127 -17.26 10.19 -16.82
C ALA A 127 -16.70 9.11 -17.77
N VAL A 128 -16.10 8.04 -17.24
CA VAL A 128 -15.68 6.87 -18.03
C VAL A 128 -16.89 6.21 -18.70
N TYR A 129 -17.97 5.95 -17.95
CA TYR A 129 -19.18 5.31 -18.47
C TYR A 129 -19.83 6.09 -19.61
N PHE A 130 -19.94 7.41 -19.48
CA PHE A 130 -20.54 8.29 -20.49
C PHE A 130 -19.57 8.73 -21.58
N SER A 131 -18.31 8.32 -21.52
CA SER A 131 -17.29 8.76 -22.48
C SER A 131 -17.63 8.34 -23.91
N LYS A 132 -17.50 9.30 -24.82
CA LYS A 132 -17.61 9.14 -26.28
C LYS A 132 -16.38 9.67 -27.03
N SER A 133 -15.43 10.23 -26.29
CA SER A 133 -14.20 10.84 -26.78
C SER A 133 -13.06 10.49 -25.84
N ASP A 134 -11.84 10.42 -26.36
CA ASP A 134 -10.56 10.30 -25.66
C ASP A 134 -10.44 11.24 -24.45
N VAL A 135 -10.71 12.54 -24.62
CA VAL A 135 -10.53 13.54 -23.55
C VAL A 135 -11.45 13.29 -22.36
N SER A 136 -12.70 12.90 -22.61
CA SER A 136 -13.66 12.57 -21.55
C SER A 136 -13.26 11.32 -20.78
N LEU A 137 -12.67 10.35 -21.48
CA LEU A 137 -12.18 9.12 -20.89
C LEU A 137 -10.95 9.41 -19.99
N ASP A 138 -10.03 10.23 -20.48
CA ASP A 138 -8.84 10.67 -19.74
C ASP A 138 -9.19 11.52 -18.51
N LEU A 139 -10.16 12.43 -18.64
CA LEU A 139 -10.63 13.24 -17.51
C LEU A 139 -11.26 12.37 -16.42
N GLY A 140 -12.09 11.41 -16.81
CA GLY A 140 -12.67 10.44 -15.87
C GLY A 140 -11.58 9.65 -15.16
N ARG A 141 -10.54 9.25 -15.89
CA ARG A 141 -9.43 8.47 -15.35
C ARG A 141 -8.51 9.26 -14.43
N PHE A 142 -8.28 10.54 -14.75
CA PHE A 142 -7.60 11.48 -13.86
C PHE A 142 -8.37 11.65 -12.55
N ALA A 143 -9.70 11.81 -12.62
CA ALA A 143 -10.56 11.96 -11.45
C ALA A 143 -10.54 10.71 -10.54
N THR A 144 -10.64 9.50 -11.12
CA THR A 144 -10.47 8.26 -10.35
C THR A 144 -9.06 8.18 -9.76
N GLY A 145 -8.05 8.61 -10.51
CA GLY A 145 -6.66 8.69 -10.06
C GLY A 145 -6.51 9.56 -8.82
N TYR A 146 -7.07 10.76 -8.86
CA TYR A 146 -7.04 11.71 -7.75
C TYR A 146 -7.67 11.12 -6.47
N GLY A 147 -8.84 10.48 -6.61
CA GLY A 147 -9.50 9.81 -5.49
C GLY A 147 -8.66 8.68 -4.87
N ILE A 148 -8.09 7.79 -5.71
CA ILE A 148 -7.25 6.70 -5.21
C ILE A 148 -5.93 7.19 -4.60
N GLY A 149 -5.39 8.31 -5.10
CA GLY A 149 -4.22 8.97 -4.52
C GLY A 149 -4.46 9.38 -3.08
N ILE A 150 -5.62 9.95 -2.78
CA ILE A 150 -6.02 10.28 -1.41
C ILE A 150 -6.30 9.00 -0.61
N PHE A 151 -6.97 7.98 -1.17
CA PHE A 151 -7.22 6.71 -0.46
C PHE A 151 -5.93 6.02 -0.01
N SER A 152 -4.88 6.06 -0.84
CA SER A 152 -3.59 5.43 -0.53
C SER A 152 -2.94 5.94 0.76
N TYR A 153 -3.26 7.18 1.15
CA TYR A 153 -2.79 7.79 2.39
C TYR A 153 -3.82 7.66 3.53
N VAL A 154 -5.08 8.03 3.26
CA VAL A 154 -6.07 8.22 4.32
C VAL A 154 -6.57 6.90 4.90
N VAL A 155 -6.81 5.89 4.06
CA VAL A 155 -7.36 4.59 4.50
C VAL A 155 -6.44 3.87 5.50
N PRO A 156 -5.14 3.64 5.21
CA PRO A 156 -4.27 2.95 6.16
C PRO A 156 -4.07 3.75 7.46
N ILE A 157 -4.04 5.08 7.39
CA ILE A 157 -3.93 5.93 8.58
C ILE A 157 -5.19 5.83 9.42
N PHE A 158 -6.37 5.95 8.82
CA PHE A 158 -7.63 5.84 9.52
C PHE A 158 -7.75 4.50 10.25
N ILE A 159 -7.43 3.39 9.55
CA ILE A 159 -7.42 2.04 10.16
C ILE A 159 -6.43 1.97 11.33
N ALA A 160 -5.23 2.53 11.18
CA ALA A 160 -4.22 2.52 12.24
C ALA A 160 -4.63 3.36 13.46
N GLU A 161 -5.36 4.45 13.25
CA GLU A 161 -5.83 5.36 14.31
C GLU A 161 -7.03 4.80 15.09
N ILE A 162 -7.92 4.03 14.45
CA ILE A 162 -9.08 3.41 15.13
C ILE A 162 -8.76 2.04 15.75
N ALA A 163 -7.76 1.34 15.21
CA ALA A 163 -7.46 -0.03 15.61
C ALA A 163 -6.80 -0.11 17.00
N PRO A 164 -7.22 -1.08 17.84
CA PRO A 164 -6.56 -1.34 19.12
C PRO A 164 -5.14 -1.87 18.91
N LYS A 165 -4.27 -1.67 19.91
CA LYS A 165 -2.82 -1.96 19.82
C LYS A 165 -2.52 -3.40 19.34
N ASN A 166 -3.32 -4.37 19.77
CA ASN A 166 -3.18 -5.80 19.43
C ASN A 166 -3.64 -6.18 18.01
N LEU A 167 -4.60 -5.47 17.40
CA LEU A 167 -5.14 -5.80 16.07
C LEU A 167 -4.65 -4.87 14.95
N ARG A 168 -3.98 -3.77 15.30
CA ARG A 168 -3.53 -2.72 14.36
C ARG A 168 -2.74 -3.27 13.17
N GLY A 169 -1.80 -4.19 13.40
CA GLY A 169 -0.99 -4.77 12.33
C GLY A 169 -1.82 -5.59 11.33
N GLY A 170 -2.73 -6.42 11.84
CA GLY A 170 -3.62 -7.24 11.02
C GLY A 170 -4.61 -6.40 10.20
N LEU A 171 -5.25 -5.41 10.83
CA LEU A 171 -6.19 -4.52 10.15
C LEU A 171 -5.49 -3.62 9.11
N THR A 172 -4.26 -3.18 9.37
CA THR A 172 -3.48 -2.43 8.38
C THR A 172 -3.08 -3.31 7.19
N THR A 173 -2.76 -4.58 7.44
CA THR A 173 -2.47 -5.57 6.38
C THR A 173 -3.69 -5.82 5.49
N LEU A 174 -4.89 -5.78 6.07
CA LEU A 174 -6.14 -5.93 5.33
C LEU A 174 -6.27 -4.89 4.21
N ASN A 175 -5.83 -3.64 4.42
CA ASN A 175 -5.82 -2.61 3.37
C ASN A 175 -5.07 -3.08 2.11
N GLN A 176 -3.85 -3.60 2.27
CA GLN A 176 -3.05 -4.09 1.15
C GLN A 176 -3.69 -5.29 0.46
N LEU A 177 -4.29 -6.20 1.24
CA LEU A 177 -4.98 -7.37 0.71
C LEU A 177 -6.20 -6.95 -0.12
N LEU A 178 -6.99 -5.97 0.34
CA LEU A 178 -8.18 -5.49 -0.37
C LEU A 178 -7.83 -4.77 -1.68
N ILE A 179 -6.68 -4.08 -1.75
CA ILE A 179 -6.18 -3.54 -3.03
C ILE A 179 -5.97 -4.68 -4.05
N VAL A 180 -5.31 -5.75 -3.63
CA VAL A 180 -5.02 -6.89 -4.52
C VAL A 180 -6.30 -7.66 -4.90
N ILE A 181 -7.23 -7.82 -3.95
CA ILE A 181 -8.55 -8.40 -4.21
C ILE A 181 -9.32 -7.52 -5.19
N GLY A 182 -9.38 -6.20 -5.00
CA GLY A 182 -10.07 -5.28 -5.90
C GLY A 182 -9.51 -5.29 -7.32
N GLN A 183 -8.18 -5.36 -7.46
CA GLN A 183 -7.51 -5.53 -8.76
C GLN A 183 -7.89 -6.87 -9.40
N SER A 184 -7.83 -7.96 -8.63
CA SER A 184 -8.16 -9.30 -9.09
C SER A 184 -9.63 -9.42 -9.51
N THR A 185 -10.55 -8.82 -8.74
CA THR A 185 -11.98 -8.77 -9.08
C THR A 185 -12.21 -8.00 -10.39
N ALA A 186 -11.51 -6.89 -10.62
CA ALA A 186 -11.60 -6.16 -11.89
C ALA A 186 -11.13 -7.01 -13.08
N PHE A 187 -10.04 -7.78 -12.91
CA PHE A 187 -9.58 -8.72 -13.93
C PHE A 187 -10.59 -9.81 -14.23
N LEU A 188 -11.15 -10.46 -13.19
CA LEU A 188 -12.12 -11.54 -13.36
C LEU A 188 -13.42 -11.05 -14.00
N ILE A 189 -14.04 -10.01 -13.43
CA ILE A 189 -15.31 -9.46 -13.91
C ILE A 189 -15.13 -8.90 -15.32
N GLY A 190 -14.03 -8.18 -15.57
CA GLY A 190 -13.73 -7.60 -16.89
C GLY A 190 -13.53 -8.62 -18.01
N THR A 191 -13.37 -9.92 -17.71
CA THR A 191 -13.36 -10.95 -18.75
C THR A 191 -14.75 -11.32 -19.28
N VAL A 192 -15.80 -11.05 -18.47
CA VAL A 192 -17.18 -11.49 -18.71
C VAL A 192 -18.07 -10.35 -19.19
N ILE A 193 -17.89 -9.14 -18.63
CA ILE A 193 -18.77 -7.99 -18.91
C ILE A 193 -18.10 -6.96 -19.83
N SER A 194 -18.89 -6.02 -20.36
CA SER A 194 -18.37 -4.92 -21.16
C SER A 194 -17.58 -3.91 -20.33
N TRP A 195 -16.72 -3.11 -20.97
CA TRP A 195 -15.92 -2.10 -20.28
C TRP A 195 -16.79 -1.02 -19.60
N ARG A 196 -17.93 -0.66 -20.19
CA ARG A 196 -18.89 0.30 -19.59
C ARG A 196 -19.56 -0.27 -18.35
N GLU A 197 -20.00 -1.53 -18.39
CA GLU A 197 -20.57 -2.21 -17.21
C GLU A 197 -19.52 -2.40 -16.11
N LEU A 198 -18.25 -2.64 -16.48
CA LEU A 198 -17.15 -2.72 -15.51
C LEU A 198 -16.92 -1.38 -14.81
N ALA A 199 -17.09 -0.26 -15.51
CA ALA A 199 -17.05 1.07 -14.89
C ALA A 199 -18.21 1.26 -13.89
N LEU A 200 -19.40 0.74 -14.18
CA LEU A 200 -20.52 0.73 -13.23
C LEU A 200 -20.26 -0.17 -12.03
N ALA A 201 -19.60 -1.32 -12.22
CA ALA A 201 -19.18 -2.18 -11.11
C ALA A 201 -18.18 -1.47 -10.18
N GLY A 202 -17.30 -0.63 -10.74
CA GLY A 202 -16.39 0.25 -9.97
C GLY A 202 -17.10 1.34 -9.15
N LEU A 203 -18.34 1.70 -9.47
CA LEU A 203 -19.11 2.63 -8.62
C LEU A 203 -19.56 2.00 -7.31
N LEU A 204 -19.76 0.68 -7.27
CA LEU A 204 -20.35 -0.01 -6.12
C LEU A 204 -19.52 0.18 -4.83
N PRO A 205 -18.19 -0.09 -4.81
CA PRO A 205 -17.36 0.16 -3.63
C PRO A 205 -17.39 1.62 -3.18
N CYS A 206 -17.42 2.57 -4.12
CA CYS A 206 -17.47 3.99 -3.81
C CYS A 206 -18.79 4.42 -3.14
N ILE A 207 -19.91 3.88 -3.60
CA ILE A 207 -21.23 4.17 -3.01
C ILE A 207 -21.32 3.55 -1.61
N VAL A 208 -20.87 2.29 -1.46
CA VAL A 208 -20.82 1.62 -0.16
C VAL A 208 -19.94 2.40 0.82
N LEU A 209 -18.75 2.85 0.38
CA LEU A 209 -17.90 3.72 1.17
C LEU A 209 -18.61 5.04 1.52
N PHE A 210 -19.16 5.75 0.54
CA PHE A 210 -19.79 7.06 0.76
C PHE A 210 -20.94 6.99 1.77
N VAL A 211 -21.81 6.00 1.64
CA VAL A 211 -22.94 5.77 2.56
C VAL A 211 -22.44 5.21 3.90
N GLY A 212 -21.50 4.27 3.89
CA GLY A 212 -20.89 3.69 5.09
C GLY A 212 -20.21 4.75 5.96
N LEU A 213 -19.59 5.76 5.36
CA LEU A 213 -19.01 6.90 6.05
C LEU A 213 -20.04 7.75 6.80
N CYS A 214 -21.34 7.54 6.67
CA CYS A 214 -22.32 8.20 7.55
C CYS A 214 -22.44 7.51 8.92
N PHE A 215 -22.11 6.23 9.01
CA PHE A 215 -22.36 5.39 10.18
C PHE A 215 -21.13 5.14 11.07
N ILE A 216 -19.95 5.63 10.68
CA ILE A 216 -18.70 5.40 11.41
C ILE A 216 -18.23 6.68 12.13
N PRO A 217 -17.56 6.59 13.27
CA PRO A 217 -16.95 7.75 13.93
C PRO A 217 -15.74 8.28 13.13
N GLU A 218 -15.35 9.52 13.43
CA GLU A 218 -14.09 10.10 12.94
C GLU A 218 -12.91 9.60 13.79
N SER A 219 -11.68 9.74 13.28
CA SER A 219 -10.48 9.34 13.99
C SER A 219 -10.32 10.07 15.34
N PRO A 220 -10.21 9.35 16.47
CA PRO A 220 -9.97 9.95 17.78
C PRO A 220 -8.69 10.79 17.82
N ARG A 221 -7.63 10.34 17.14
CA ARG A 221 -6.35 11.07 17.11
C ARG A 221 -6.45 12.40 16.36
N TRP A 222 -7.28 12.46 15.32
CA TRP A 222 -7.53 13.71 14.63
C TRP A 222 -8.38 14.66 15.48
N LEU A 223 -9.42 14.15 16.16
CA LEU A 223 -10.27 14.95 17.05
C LEU A 223 -9.46 15.55 18.21
N ALA A 224 -8.55 14.77 18.80
CA ALA A 224 -7.62 15.27 19.81
C ALA A 224 -6.68 16.35 19.25
N LYS A 225 -6.21 16.20 18.00
CA LYS A 225 -5.36 17.21 17.33
C LYS A 225 -6.10 18.52 17.04
N VAL A 226 -7.38 18.45 16.70
CA VAL A 226 -8.25 19.63 16.46
C VAL A 226 -8.65 20.31 17.78
N GLY A 227 -8.63 19.57 18.88
CA GLY A 227 -8.98 20.06 20.22
C GLY A 227 -10.47 19.92 20.55
N ASP A 228 -11.25 19.17 19.77
CA ASP A 228 -12.64 18.86 20.10
C ASP A 228 -12.70 17.70 21.09
N GLN A 229 -12.52 18.02 22.37
CA GLN A 229 -12.50 17.03 23.45
C GLN A 229 -13.82 16.27 23.60
N LYS A 230 -14.95 16.88 23.24
CA LYS A 230 -16.27 16.23 23.36
C LYS A 230 -16.43 15.13 22.32
N GLU A 231 -16.17 15.46 21.06
CA GLU A 231 -16.22 14.47 19.98
C GLU A 231 -15.11 13.43 20.14
N PHE A 232 -13.93 13.82 20.62
CA PHE A 232 -12.82 12.90 20.90
C PHE A 232 -13.22 11.78 21.86
N HIS A 233 -13.74 12.11 23.05
CA HIS A 233 -14.19 11.10 24.01
C HIS A 233 -15.38 10.29 23.50
N ALA A 234 -16.30 10.92 22.75
CA ALA A 234 -17.43 10.22 22.15
C ALA A 234 -16.99 9.16 21.12
N ALA A 235 -16.10 9.53 20.19
CA ALA A 235 -15.56 8.62 19.19
C ALA A 235 -14.74 7.48 19.80
N LEU A 236 -13.94 7.78 20.84
CA LEU A 236 -13.15 6.76 21.53
C LEU A 236 -14.05 5.76 22.29
N ARG A 237 -15.12 6.23 22.96
CA ARG A 237 -16.13 5.34 23.58
C ARG A 237 -16.91 4.54 22.55
N GLU A 238 -17.24 5.11 21.40
CA GLU A 238 -17.95 4.38 20.34
C GLU A 238 -17.08 3.26 19.74
N LEU A 239 -15.77 3.48 19.62
CA LEU A 239 -14.80 2.49 19.12
C LEU A 239 -14.36 1.45 20.15
N ARG A 240 -14.38 1.76 21.45
CA ARG A 240 -13.95 0.85 22.53
C ARG A 240 -15.11 0.20 23.27
N GLY A 241 -16.34 0.67 23.06
CA GLY A 241 -17.52 0.25 23.81
C GLY A 241 -17.85 1.24 24.92
N LYS A 242 -19.16 1.33 25.25
CA LYS A 242 -19.69 2.36 26.18
C LYS A 242 -19.14 2.26 27.59
N ASP A 243 -18.75 1.05 28.01
CA ASP A 243 -18.32 0.74 29.37
C ASP A 243 -16.80 0.47 29.48
N ALA A 244 -16.04 0.66 28.39
CA ALA A 244 -14.59 0.50 28.41
C ALA A 244 -13.90 1.71 29.06
N ASP A 245 -12.89 1.45 29.88
CA ASP A 245 -12.02 2.51 30.38
C ASP A 245 -11.13 3.03 29.24
N ILE A 246 -11.34 4.29 28.88
CA ILE A 246 -10.64 4.98 27.80
C ILE A 246 -9.61 5.99 28.33
N THR A 247 -9.47 6.12 29.66
CA THR A 247 -8.73 7.22 30.29
C THR A 247 -7.24 7.15 29.94
N GLU A 248 -6.63 5.96 30.07
CA GLU A 248 -5.23 5.73 29.76
C GLU A 248 -4.93 5.95 28.26
N GLU A 249 -5.75 5.42 27.36
CA GLU A 249 -5.57 5.60 25.91
C GLU A 249 -5.76 7.08 25.50
N ALA A 250 -6.68 7.79 26.15
CA ALA A 250 -6.91 9.21 25.90
C ALA A 250 -5.71 10.06 26.32
N GLU A 251 -5.15 9.81 27.50
CA GLU A 251 -3.96 10.49 28.02
C GLU A 251 -2.74 10.23 27.12
N GLU A 252 -2.49 8.97 26.72
CA GLU A 252 -1.40 8.61 25.80
C GLU A 252 -1.51 9.37 24.46
N ILE A 253 -2.72 9.47 23.90
CA ILE A 253 -2.94 10.18 22.63
C ILE A 253 -2.66 11.68 22.79
N GLN A 254 -3.09 12.27 23.91
CA GLN A 254 -2.93 13.68 24.19
C GLN A 254 -1.45 14.04 24.38
N GLU A 255 -0.72 13.27 25.19
CA GLU A 255 0.73 13.44 25.41
C GLU A 255 1.53 13.29 24.11
N TYR A 256 1.15 12.32 23.26
CA TYR A 256 1.78 12.14 21.96
C TYR A 256 1.59 13.34 21.03
N ILE A 257 0.39 13.95 21.02
CA ILE A 257 0.09 15.13 20.20
C ILE A 257 0.84 16.35 20.70
N GLU A 258 0.91 16.56 22.02
CA GLU A 258 1.68 17.65 22.63
C GLU A 258 3.17 17.54 22.29
N THR A 259 3.71 16.31 22.38
CA THR A 259 5.08 16.01 21.97
C THR A 259 5.29 16.35 20.50
N LEU A 260 4.39 15.94 19.60
CA LEU A 260 4.48 16.25 18.17
C LEU A 260 4.41 17.76 17.87
N GLN A 261 3.59 18.51 18.62
CA GLN A 261 3.47 19.96 18.45
C GLN A 261 4.71 20.71 18.96
N SER A 262 5.41 20.15 19.96
CA SER A 262 6.66 20.70 20.48
C SER A 262 7.86 20.52 19.53
N LEU A 263 7.77 19.60 18.58
CA LEU A 263 8.83 19.35 17.60
C LEU A 263 8.92 20.50 16.58
N PRO A 264 10.14 20.93 16.20
CA PRO A 264 10.32 21.96 15.19
C PRO A 264 9.77 21.50 13.83
N LYS A 265 9.05 22.40 13.14
CA LYS A 265 8.57 22.15 11.78
C LYS A 265 9.77 22.00 10.85
N THR A 266 9.91 20.81 10.26
CA THR A 266 10.99 20.51 9.31
C THR A 266 10.62 20.95 7.90
N THR A 267 11.62 21.40 7.15
CA THR A 267 11.50 21.83 5.76
C THR A 267 12.09 20.78 4.82
N ILE A 268 11.69 20.78 3.54
CA ILE A 268 12.25 19.88 2.51
C ILE A 268 13.79 19.98 2.44
N TRP A 269 14.35 21.15 2.70
CA TRP A 269 15.80 21.37 2.71
C TRP A 269 16.53 20.58 3.81
N ASP A 270 15.86 20.30 4.93
CA ASP A 270 16.44 19.53 6.03
C ASP A 270 16.73 18.08 5.62
N LEU A 271 15.99 17.55 4.63
CA LEU A 271 16.20 16.20 4.09
C LEU A 271 17.59 16.01 3.45
N PHE A 272 18.21 17.09 2.99
CA PHE A 272 19.51 17.06 2.34
C PHE A 272 20.68 17.14 3.33
N GLN A 273 20.40 17.23 4.63
CA GLN A 273 21.44 17.18 5.65
C GLN A 273 22.08 15.78 5.73
N LYS A 274 23.38 15.72 6.05
CA LYS A 274 24.15 14.46 6.12
C LYS A 274 23.53 13.39 7.02
N GLN A 275 22.76 13.80 8.03
CA GLN A 275 22.08 12.90 8.95
C GLN A 275 20.92 12.13 8.30
N TYR A 276 20.20 12.74 7.35
CA TYR A 276 18.97 12.17 6.77
C TYR A 276 19.15 11.69 5.33
N ILE A 277 20.12 12.25 4.59
CA ILE A 277 20.30 12.00 3.16
C ILE A 277 20.44 10.51 2.83
N LYS A 278 21.09 9.71 3.69
CA LYS A 278 21.24 8.27 3.46
C LYS A 278 19.90 7.54 3.53
N SER A 279 19.08 7.83 4.53
CA SER A 279 17.72 7.26 4.67
C SER A 279 16.84 7.71 3.50
N VAL A 280 16.98 8.96 3.05
CA VAL A 280 16.25 9.49 1.88
C VAL A 280 16.67 8.76 0.60
N ILE A 281 17.97 8.58 0.36
CA ILE A 281 18.48 7.82 -0.79
C ILE A 281 17.94 6.40 -0.79
N ILE A 282 17.93 5.72 0.36
CA ILE A 282 17.38 4.36 0.48
C ILE A 282 15.89 4.34 0.13
N GLY A 283 15.09 5.23 0.73
CA GLY A 283 13.64 5.30 0.48
C GLY A 283 13.30 5.62 -0.99
N VAL A 284 13.98 6.62 -1.56
CA VAL A 284 13.79 7.04 -2.95
C VAL A 284 14.22 5.93 -3.92
N ALA A 285 15.40 5.35 -3.73
CA ALA A 285 15.93 4.29 -4.59
C ALA A 285 15.03 3.06 -4.58
N LEU A 286 14.52 2.65 -3.42
CA LEU A 286 13.58 1.53 -3.32
C LEU A 286 12.29 1.76 -4.11
N MET A 287 11.73 2.98 -4.10
CA MET A 287 10.55 3.30 -4.91
C MET A 287 10.86 3.34 -6.41
N VAL A 288 12.02 3.89 -6.79
CA VAL A 288 12.47 3.88 -8.19
C VAL A 288 12.60 2.43 -8.67
N PHE A 289 13.29 1.57 -7.92
CA PHE A 289 13.47 0.17 -8.30
C PHE A 289 12.17 -0.62 -8.33
N GLN A 290 11.25 -0.37 -7.40
CA GLN A 290 9.91 -0.97 -7.42
C GLN A 290 9.15 -0.62 -8.71
N GLN A 291 9.18 0.64 -9.13
CA GLN A 291 8.42 1.12 -10.29
C GLN A 291 9.07 0.75 -11.62
N PHE A 292 10.36 1.07 -11.78
CA PHE A 292 11.14 0.76 -12.98
C PHE A 292 11.37 -0.74 -13.17
N GLY A 293 11.05 -1.56 -12.17
CA GLY A 293 10.90 -3.01 -12.31
C GLY A 293 9.73 -3.43 -13.22
N GLY A 294 8.87 -2.50 -13.66
CA GLY A 294 7.88 -2.71 -14.71
C GLY A 294 6.47 -3.06 -14.24
N ILE A 295 6.20 -3.06 -12.92
CA ILE A 295 4.97 -3.68 -12.36
C ILE A 295 3.69 -3.05 -12.89
N ASN A 296 3.63 -1.72 -12.99
CA ASN A 296 2.44 -1.03 -13.49
C ASN A 296 2.22 -1.26 -14.98
N GLY A 297 3.29 -1.38 -15.77
CA GLY A 297 3.19 -1.75 -17.18
C GLY A 297 2.66 -3.18 -17.34
N VAL A 298 3.26 -4.15 -16.65
CA VAL A 298 2.84 -5.55 -16.69
C VAL A 298 1.40 -5.72 -16.16
N SER A 299 1.02 -4.97 -15.12
CA SER A 299 -0.32 -5.02 -14.52
C SER A 299 -1.38 -4.37 -15.42
N PHE A 300 -1.16 -3.13 -15.88
CA PHE A 300 -2.15 -2.38 -16.66
C PHE A 300 -2.36 -2.96 -18.06
N TYR A 301 -1.35 -3.63 -18.62
CA TYR A 301 -1.39 -4.22 -19.96
C TYR A 301 -1.25 -5.74 -19.94
N ALA A 302 -1.64 -6.39 -18.82
CA ALA A 302 -1.51 -7.83 -18.63
C ALA A 302 -2.20 -8.64 -19.75
N SER A 303 -3.44 -8.29 -20.09
CA SER A 303 -4.22 -8.97 -21.15
C SER A 303 -3.51 -8.92 -22.49
N GLN A 304 -3.03 -7.73 -22.90
CA GLN A 304 -2.29 -7.57 -24.15
C GLN A 304 -0.97 -8.33 -24.13
N THR A 305 -0.26 -8.34 -23.00
CA THR A 305 1.01 -9.08 -22.86
C THR A 305 0.78 -10.58 -23.09
N PHE A 306 -0.27 -11.16 -22.51
CA PHE A 306 -0.63 -12.56 -22.75
C PHE A 306 -1.10 -12.84 -24.18
N ALA A 307 -1.84 -11.91 -24.78
CA ALA A 307 -2.23 -12.00 -26.20
C ALA A 307 -0.99 -12.01 -27.12
N LEU A 308 -0.05 -11.09 -26.87
CA LEU A 308 1.21 -11.01 -27.62
C LEU A 308 2.09 -12.24 -27.40
N ALA A 309 2.01 -12.90 -26.25
CA ALA A 309 2.72 -14.15 -26.01
C ALA A 309 2.19 -15.35 -26.81
N GLY A 310 1.07 -15.18 -27.54
CA GLY A 310 0.47 -16.26 -28.34
C GLY A 310 -0.45 -17.18 -27.53
N LEU A 311 -0.91 -16.74 -26.36
CA LEU A 311 -1.90 -17.48 -25.59
C LEU A 311 -3.26 -17.42 -26.30
N SER A 312 -3.88 -18.58 -26.57
CA SER A 312 -5.16 -18.67 -27.30
C SER A 312 -6.29 -17.88 -26.63
N SER A 313 -6.20 -17.66 -25.31
CA SER A 313 -7.13 -16.84 -24.54
C SER A 313 -6.36 -15.89 -23.63
N ALA A 314 -6.25 -14.63 -24.03
CA ALA A 314 -5.70 -13.56 -23.18
C ALA A 314 -6.44 -13.44 -21.84
N LYS A 315 -7.75 -13.71 -21.86
CA LYS A 315 -8.62 -13.75 -20.67
C LYS A 315 -8.17 -14.81 -19.67
N ALA A 316 -7.73 -15.98 -20.12
CA ALA A 316 -7.23 -17.03 -19.23
C ALA A 316 -5.95 -16.61 -18.49
N GLY A 317 -5.09 -15.83 -19.15
CA GLY A 317 -3.87 -15.28 -18.55
C GLY A 317 -4.17 -14.28 -17.42
N THR A 318 -5.13 -13.37 -17.63
CA THR A 318 -5.54 -12.41 -16.58
C THR A 318 -6.27 -13.08 -15.41
N VAL A 319 -7.02 -14.16 -15.66
CA VAL A 319 -7.62 -14.99 -14.61
C VAL A 319 -6.52 -15.68 -13.79
N ALA A 320 -5.54 -16.30 -14.45
CA ALA A 320 -4.41 -16.93 -13.77
C ALA A 320 -3.61 -15.93 -12.93
N TYR A 321 -3.39 -14.72 -13.45
CA TYR A 321 -2.78 -13.61 -12.71
C TYR A 321 -3.54 -13.34 -11.41
N ALA A 322 -4.86 -13.12 -11.49
CA ALA A 322 -5.71 -12.82 -10.34
C ALA A 322 -5.69 -13.95 -9.30
N CYS A 323 -5.77 -15.22 -9.74
CA CYS A 323 -5.74 -16.37 -8.86
C CYS A 323 -4.40 -16.57 -8.14
N VAL A 324 -3.29 -16.18 -8.76
CA VAL A 324 -1.95 -16.31 -8.19
C VAL A 324 -1.61 -15.13 -7.26
N GLN A 325 -2.04 -13.92 -7.61
CA GLN A 325 -1.68 -12.71 -6.88
C GLN A 325 -2.23 -12.71 -5.44
N VAL A 326 -3.53 -13.02 -5.25
CA VAL A 326 -4.19 -12.92 -3.94
C VAL A 326 -3.57 -13.84 -2.88
N PRO A 327 -3.42 -15.17 -3.09
CA PRO A 327 -2.85 -16.06 -2.08
C PRO A 327 -1.39 -15.73 -1.78
N ILE A 328 -0.63 -15.30 -2.78
CA ILE A 328 0.77 -14.97 -2.63
C ILE A 328 0.97 -13.66 -1.86
N THR A 329 0.14 -12.63 -2.09
CA THR A 329 0.15 -11.42 -1.27
C THR A 329 -0.16 -11.74 0.20
N PHE A 330 -1.15 -12.61 0.45
CA PHE A 330 -1.47 -13.06 1.80
C PHE A 330 -0.27 -13.77 2.46
N LEU A 331 0.38 -14.68 1.74
CA LEU A 331 1.60 -15.35 2.20
C LEU A 331 2.73 -14.34 2.46
N GLY A 332 2.93 -13.38 1.56
CA GLY A 332 3.95 -12.33 1.69
C GLY A 332 3.75 -11.48 2.94
N ALA A 333 2.49 -11.13 3.25
CA ALA A 333 2.15 -10.41 4.47
C ALA A 333 2.50 -11.22 5.73
N MET A 334 2.15 -12.51 5.78
CA MET A 334 2.51 -13.38 6.92
C MET A 334 4.04 -13.57 7.05
N LEU A 335 4.75 -13.66 5.93
CA LEU A 335 6.20 -13.84 5.90
C LEU A 335 6.95 -12.57 6.29
N MET A 336 6.39 -11.38 6.07
CA MET A 336 7.06 -10.11 6.36
C MET A 336 7.42 -9.96 7.83
N ASP A 337 6.51 -10.35 8.73
CA ASP A 337 6.77 -10.30 10.17
C ASP A 337 7.70 -11.42 10.63
N LYS A 338 7.66 -12.59 9.98
CA LYS A 338 8.48 -13.75 10.34
C LYS A 338 9.91 -13.67 9.82
N SER A 339 10.13 -13.29 8.57
CA SER A 339 11.43 -13.38 7.87
C SER A 339 12.21 -12.06 7.85
N GLY A 340 11.58 -10.93 8.17
CA GLY A 340 12.20 -9.61 8.06
C GLY A 340 12.05 -9.00 6.67
N ARG A 341 12.36 -7.70 6.56
CA ARG A 341 12.01 -6.91 5.38
C ARG A 341 13.07 -7.05 4.28
N ARG A 342 14.36 -7.10 4.64
CA ARG A 342 15.47 -7.17 3.68
C ARG A 342 15.53 -8.52 2.95
N PRO A 343 15.45 -9.70 3.61
CA PRO A 343 15.38 -11.00 2.93
C PRO A 343 14.20 -11.10 1.97
N LEU A 344 13.04 -10.56 2.36
CA LEU A 344 11.83 -10.62 1.55
C LEU A 344 11.97 -9.84 0.25
N ILE A 345 12.57 -8.63 0.30
CA ILE A 345 12.87 -7.85 -0.90
C ILE A 345 13.88 -8.57 -1.80
N MET A 346 14.91 -9.22 -1.24
CA MET A 346 15.90 -9.96 -2.03
C MET A 346 15.28 -11.16 -2.75
N VAL A 347 14.50 -11.99 -2.04
CA VAL A 347 13.81 -13.15 -2.63
C VAL A 347 12.81 -12.69 -3.70
N SER A 348 12.04 -11.65 -3.38
CA SER A 348 11.10 -11.03 -4.33
C SER A 348 11.81 -10.54 -5.60
N SER A 349 12.93 -9.84 -5.45
CA SER A 349 13.71 -9.30 -6.60
C SER A 349 14.37 -10.41 -7.43
N ALA A 350 14.81 -11.50 -6.80
CA ALA A 350 15.34 -12.67 -7.52
C ALA A 350 14.25 -13.38 -8.33
N GLY A 351 13.04 -13.49 -7.77
CA GLY A 351 11.89 -14.04 -8.47
C GLY A 351 11.38 -13.13 -9.60
N THR A 352 11.37 -11.80 -9.42
CA THR A 352 11.03 -10.87 -10.51
C THR A 352 12.07 -10.89 -11.62
N PHE A 353 13.36 -11.03 -11.29
CA PHE A 353 14.42 -11.26 -12.28
C PHE A 353 14.13 -12.51 -13.11
N LEU A 354 13.88 -13.65 -12.46
CA LEU A 354 13.60 -14.91 -13.13
C LEU A 354 12.35 -14.81 -14.01
N GLY A 355 11.27 -14.22 -13.49
CA GLY A 355 10.03 -14.05 -14.22
C GLY A 355 10.19 -13.18 -15.48
N CYS A 356 10.85 -12.03 -15.35
CA CYS A 356 11.16 -11.17 -16.49
C CYS A 356 12.10 -11.84 -17.49
N PHE A 357 13.13 -12.56 -17.03
CA PHE A 357 14.06 -13.25 -17.91
C PHE A 357 13.36 -14.36 -18.73
N LEU A 358 12.47 -15.13 -18.11
CA LEU A 358 11.67 -16.15 -18.79
C LEU A 358 10.69 -15.52 -19.81
N ALA A 359 9.99 -14.45 -19.42
CA ALA A 359 9.09 -13.73 -20.32
C ALA A 359 9.86 -13.13 -21.51
N GLY A 360 11.02 -12.50 -21.27
CA GLY A 360 11.90 -11.98 -22.32
C GLY A 360 12.40 -13.07 -23.27
N THR A 361 12.79 -14.23 -22.73
CA THR A 361 13.20 -15.39 -23.53
C THR A 361 12.07 -15.90 -24.42
N SER A 362 10.83 -15.93 -23.91
CA SER A 362 9.66 -16.30 -24.70
C SER A 362 9.45 -15.36 -25.90
N PHE A 363 9.50 -14.04 -25.69
CA PHE A 363 9.37 -13.07 -26.77
C PHE A 363 10.54 -13.13 -27.75
N TYR A 364 11.75 -13.45 -27.28
CA TYR A 364 12.91 -13.64 -28.15
C TYR A 364 12.73 -14.83 -29.09
N PHE A 365 12.24 -15.96 -28.55
CA PHE A 365 11.87 -17.13 -29.36
C PHE A 365 10.72 -16.85 -30.32
N LYS A 366 9.78 -15.97 -29.93
CA LYS A 366 8.71 -15.53 -30.82
C LYS A 366 9.24 -14.79 -32.04
N GLU A 367 10.19 -13.90 -31.85
CA GLU A 367 10.72 -13.05 -32.93
C GLU A 367 11.65 -13.80 -33.90
N HIS A 368 12.33 -14.84 -33.43
CA HIS A 368 13.23 -15.67 -34.25
C HIS A 368 12.56 -16.97 -34.75
N ASP A 369 11.25 -17.12 -34.56
CA ASP A 369 10.47 -18.32 -34.92
C ASP A 369 11.06 -19.64 -34.36
N LEU A 370 11.57 -19.58 -33.13
CA LEU A 370 12.13 -20.73 -32.41
C LEU A 370 11.10 -21.34 -31.46
N LEU A 371 11.15 -22.67 -31.30
CA LEU A 371 10.44 -23.44 -30.26
C LEU A 371 8.96 -23.03 -30.05
N PRO A 372 8.11 -23.09 -31.09
CA PRO A 372 6.76 -22.50 -31.07
C PRO A 372 5.86 -23.02 -29.95
N GLU A 373 6.03 -24.28 -29.54
CA GLU A 373 5.28 -24.93 -28.46
C GLU A 373 5.61 -24.37 -27.07
N TRP A 374 6.86 -23.95 -26.84
CA TRP A 374 7.34 -23.49 -25.54
C TRP A 374 7.05 -22.01 -25.28
N ARG A 375 6.80 -21.21 -26.32
CA ARG A 375 6.64 -19.75 -26.20
C ARG A 375 5.51 -19.34 -25.24
N PRO A 376 4.27 -19.84 -25.38
CA PRO A 376 3.18 -19.42 -24.51
C PRO A 376 3.39 -19.86 -23.06
N ILE A 377 3.96 -21.05 -22.86
CA ILE A 377 4.27 -21.61 -21.54
C ILE A 377 5.29 -20.73 -20.81
N LEU A 378 6.39 -20.38 -21.48
CA LEU A 378 7.45 -19.53 -20.91
C LEU A 378 6.96 -18.12 -20.58
N ALA A 379 6.13 -17.53 -21.43
CA ALA A 379 5.57 -16.20 -21.17
C ALA A 379 4.59 -16.21 -19.99
N VAL A 380 3.68 -17.18 -19.94
CA VAL A 380 2.72 -17.30 -18.83
C VAL A 380 3.45 -17.59 -17.53
N ALA A 381 4.35 -18.59 -17.52
CA ALA A 381 5.14 -18.90 -16.34
C ALA A 381 5.98 -17.70 -15.90
N GLY A 382 6.64 -17.01 -16.84
CA GLY A 382 7.44 -15.82 -16.55
C GLY A 382 6.64 -14.70 -15.90
N VAL A 383 5.50 -14.32 -16.49
CA VAL A 383 4.64 -13.26 -15.94
C VAL A 383 4.04 -13.66 -14.59
N LEU A 384 3.59 -14.91 -14.41
CA LEU A 384 3.03 -15.38 -13.13
C LEU A 384 4.10 -15.43 -12.03
N ILE A 385 5.31 -15.92 -12.34
CA ILE A 385 6.45 -15.90 -11.42
C ILE A 385 6.80 -14.47 -11.05
N TYR A 386 6.84 -13.56 -12.03
CA TYR A 386 7.13 -12.14 -11.81
C TYR A 386 6.12 -11.52 -10.83
N VAL A 387 4.82 -11.65 -11.10
CA VAL A 387 3.75 -11.06 -10.29
C VAL A 387 3.68 -11.67 -8.90
N GLY A 388 3.78 -13.01 -8.81
CA GLY A 388 3.83 -13.71 -7.54
C GLY A 388 5.01 -13.23 -6.70
N SER A 389 6.21 -13.23 -7.30
CA SER A 389 7.42 -12.79 -6.61
C SER A 389 7.35 -11.34 -6.17
N PHE A 390 6.84 -10.44 -7.01
CA PHE A 390 6.62 -9.03 -6.63
C PHE A 390 5.68 -8.91 -5.42
N SER A 391 4.59 -9.70 -5.43
CA SER A 391 3.56 -9.71 -4.39
C SER A 391 4.06 -10.23 -3.04
N ILE A 392 5.09 -11.08 -3.02
CA ILE A 392 5.69 -11.59 -1.78
C ILE A 392 6.38 -10.48 -0.98
N GLY A 393 7.06 -9.53 -1.65
CA GLY A 393 7.97 -8.62 -0.96
C GLY A 393 8.02 -7.21 -1.54
N LEU A 394 8.44 -7.07 -2.80
CA LEU A 394 8.63 -5.76 -3.45
C LEU A 394 7.38 -4.89 -3.45
N GLY A 395 6.17 -5.46 -3.37
CA GLY A 395 4.93 -4.71 -3.22
C GLY A 395 4.84 -3.94 -1.91
N ALA A 396 4.90 -4.61 -0.75
CA ALA A 396 4.61 -4.02 0.55
C ALA A 396 5.86 -3.59 1.34
N ALA A 397 6.94 -4.38 1.28
CA ALA A 397 8.11 -4.19 2.13
C ALA A 397 8.81 -2.83 1.95
N PRO A 398 8.95 -2.27 0.72
CA PRO A 398 9.52 -0.93 0.56
C PRO A 398 8.75 0.18 1.29
N TRP A 399 7.42 0.08 1.37
CA TRP A 399 6.58 1.03 2.11
C TRP A 399 6.79 0.92 3.62
N VAL A 400 6.94 -0.30 4.13
CA VAL A 400 7.23 -0.55 5.54
C VAL A 400 8.61 -0.02 5.90
N ILE A 401 9.65 -0.34 5.12
CA ILE A 401 11.02 0.18 5.34
C ILE A 401 11.01 1.71 5.35
N MET A 402 10.34 2.36 4.39
CA MET A 402 10.21 3.82 4.37
C MET A 402 9.67 4.37 5.69
N SER A 403 8.67 3.70 6.27
CA SER A 403 8.07 4.13 7.53
C SER A 403 8.97 3.88 8.75
N GLU A 404 9.94 2.98 8.66
CA GLU A 404 10.83 2.57 9.75
C GLU A 404 12.20 3.27 9.71
N ILE A 405 12.68 3.71 8.54
CA ILE A 405 14.00 4.36 8.39
C ILE A 405 13.99 5.87 8.64
N PHE A 406 12.83 6.52 8.59
CA PHE A 406 12.74 7.96 8.72
C PHE A 406 12.48 8.39 10.16
N PRO A 407 13.33 9.27 10.73
CA PRO A 407 13.08 9.86 12.03
C PRO A 407 11.76 10.65 12.07
N ILE A 408 11.08 10.62 13.22
CA ILE A 408 9.73 11.17 13.40
C ILE A 408 9.62 12.63 12.92
N ASN A 409 10.63 13.44 13.18
CA ASN A 409 10.68 14.86 12.81
C ASN A 409 10.69 15.10 11.29
N VAL A 410 11.28 14.22 10.48
CA VAL A 410 11.40 14.37 9.01
C VAL A 410 10.49 13.42 8.23
N LYS A 411 9.88 12.42 8.90
CA LYS A 411 9.11 11.34 8.30
C LYS A 411 7.98 11.82 7.39
N GLY A 412 7.27 12.89 7.76
CA GLY A 412 6.20 13.44 6.93
C GLY A 412 6.70 14.01 5.60
N VAL A 413 7.76 14.82 5.64
CA VAL A 413 8.32 15.48 4.44
C VAL A 413 9.05 14.46 3.57
N ALA A 414 9.83 13.57 4.17
CA ALA A 414 10.54 12.50 3.47
C ALA A 414 9.57 11.51 2.80
N GLY A 415 8.53 11.09 3.52
CA GLY A 415 7.49 10.22 2.97
C GLY A 415 6.79 10.84 1.76
N SER A 416 6.48 12.14 1.81
CA SER A 416 5.86 12.85 0.70
C SER A 416 6.74 12.87 -0.56
N LEU A 417 8.05 13.10 -0.41
CA LEU A 417 9.01 13.04 -1.52
C LEU A 417 9.08 11.63 -2.13
N VAL A 418 9.14 10.61 -1.29
CA VAL A 418 9.25 9.22 -1.74
C VAL A 418 7.97 8.77 -2.46
N VAL A 419 6.80 9.16 -1.97
CA VAL A 419 5.50 8.95 -2.64
C VAL A 419 5.45 9.65 -4.00
N LEU A 420 5.92 10.90 -4.09
CA LEU A 420 5.99 11.64 -5.35
C LEU A 420 6.85 10.89 -6.38
N VAL A 421 8.03 10.42 -5.98
CA VAL A 421 8.92 9.65 -6.85
C VAL A 421 8.28 8.32 -7.27
N ASN A 422 7.57 7.65 -6.36
CA ASN A 422 6.85 6.42 -6.67
C ASN A 422 5.80 6.66 -7.78
N TRP A 423 4.95 7.66 -7.63
CA TRP A 423 3.92 7.96 -8.64
C TRP A 423 4.50 8.48 -9.96
N LEU A 424 5.59 9.24 -9.93
CA LEU A 424 6.30 9.66 -11.15
C LEU A 424 6.89 8.46 -11.90
N GLY A 425 7.50 7.52 -11.18
CA GLY A 425 7.98 6.27 -11.76
C GLY A 425 6.85 5.41 -12.31
N ALA A 426 5.73 5.31 -11.59
CA ALA A 426 4.53 4.61 -12.03
C ALA A 426 3.99 5.18 -13.35
N TRP A 427 3.91 6.51 -13.45
CA TRP A 427 3.51 7.19 -14.68
C TRP A 427 4.46 6.90 -15.84
N ALA A 428 5.76 7.12 -15.63
CA ALA A 428 6.77 6.94 -16.66
C ALA A 428 6.73 5.52 -17.24
N VAL A 429 6.68 4.51 -16.37
CA VAL A 429 6.62 3.09 -16.78
C VAL A 429 5.30 2.77 -17.48
N SER A 430 4.16 3.22 -16.95
CA SER A 430 2.84 2.95 -17.55
C SER A 430 2.67 3.60 -18.92
N TYR A 431 3.22 4.79 -19.12
CA TYR A 431 3.17 5.50 -20.39
C TYR A 431 4.12 4.85 -21.41
N THR A 432 5.35 4.56 -21.02
CA THR A 432 6.39 4.02 -21.93
C THR A 432 6.24 2.55 -22.27
N PHE A 433 5.56 1.74 -21.45
CA PHE A 433 5.48 0.29 -21.61
C PHE A 433 5.05 -0.16 -23.01
N ASN A 434 3.95 0.40 -23.54
CA ASN A 434 3.45 0.03 -24.86
C ASN A 434 4.44 0.37 -25.99
N PHE A 435 5.13 1.51 -25.87
CA PHE A 435 6.16 1.92 -26.84
C PHE A 435 7.38 1.01 -26.76
N MET A 436 7.80 0.62 -25.57
CA MET A 436 8.89 -0.34 -25.37
C MET A 436 8.54 -1.73 -25.92
N MET A 437 7.32 -2.22 -25.67
CA MET A 437 6.84 -3.49 -26.21
C MET A 437 6.77 -3.50 -27.74
N THR A 438 6.45 -2.36 -28.34
CA THR A 438 6.45 -2.17 -29.81
C THR A 438 7.86 -2.07 -30.37
N TRP A 439 8.80 -1.44 -29.66
CA TRP A 439 10.21 -1.37 -30.04
C TRP A 439 10.89 -2.74 -29.98
N SER A 440 10.77 -3.41 -28.83
CA SER A 440 11.26 -4.77 -28.62
C SER A 440 10.57 -5.39 -27.41
N SER A 441 9.73 -6.39 -27.65
CA SER A 441 9.03 -7.10 -26.57
C SER A 441 10.01 -7.85 -25.66
N TYR A 442 11.01 -8.53 -26.23
CA TYR A 442 12.04 -9.23 -25.42
C TYR A 442 12.99 -8.24 -24.72
N GLY A 443 13.39 -7.16 -25.40
CA GLY A 443 14.26 -6.13 -24.85
C GLY A 443 13.64 -5.43 -23.64
N THR A 444 12.33 -5.20 -23.69
CA THR A 444 11.55 -4.64 -22.57
C THR A 444 11.70 -5.46 -21.30
N PHE A 445 11.43 -6.76 -21.38
CA PHE A 445 11.55 -7.65 -20.22
C PHE A 445 12.99 -7.84 -19.76
N TYR A 446 13.97 -7.84 -20.67
CA TYR A 446 15.39 -7.87 -20.28
C TYR A 446 15.84 -6.61 -19.54
N ILE A 447 15.36 -5.42 -19.94
CA ILE A 447 15.61 -4.19 -19.19
C ILE A 447 15.07 -4.31 -17.76
N TYR A 448 13.83 -4.78 -17.59
CA TYR A 448 13.24 -4.99 -16.26
C TYR A 448 13.96 -6.06 -15.44
N SER A 449 14.50 -7.10 -16.09
CA SER A 449 15.35 -8.10 -15.44
C SER A 449 16.67 -7.47 -14.94
N GLY A 450 17.28 -6.57 -15.73
CA GLY A 450 18.48 -5.83 -15.34
C GLY A 450 18.24 -4.92 -14.13
N VAL A 451 17.10 -4.22 -14.12
CA VAL A 451 16.68 -3.42 -12.95
C VAL A 451 16.49 -4.30 -11.72
N SER A 452 15.95 -5.51 -11.86
CA SER A 452 15.80 -6.46 -10.75
C SER A 452 17.16 -6.88 -10.16
N ILE A 453 18.18 -7.11 -10.99
CA ILE A 453 19.56 -7.39 -10.53
C ILE A 453 20.12 -6.19 -9.76
N ILE A 454 19.99 -4.98 -10.31
CA ILE A 454 20.46 -3.75 -9.64
C ILE A 454 19.77 -3.59 -8.28
N THR A 455 18.47 -3.92 -8.21
CA THR A 455 17.70 -3.90 -6.96
C THR A 455 18.30 -4.86 -5.93
N ILE A 456 18.63 -6.10 -6.31
CA ILE A 456 19.29 -7.07 -5.42
C ILE A 456 20.62 -6.51 -4.91
N LEU A 457 21.48 -6.00 -5.80
CA LEU A 457 22.79 -5.46 -5.43
C LEU A 457 22.65 -4.27 -4.48
N PHE A 458 21.68 -3.40 -4.72
CA PHE A 458 21.39 -2.25 -3.86
C PHE A 458 20.91 -2.68 -2.47
N VAL A 459 19.97 -3.63 -2.40
CA VAL A 459 19.40 -4.14 -1.15
C VAL A 459 20.44 -4.87 -0.31
N VAL A 460 21.32 -5.64 -0.95
CA VAL A 460 22.43 -6.31 -0.28
C VAL A 460 23.40 -5.29 0.30
N LYS A 461 23.70 -4.19 -0.41
CA LYS A 461 24.76 -3.26 0.00
C LYS A 461 24.29 -2.14 0.93
N PHE A 462 23.08 -1.60 0.75
CA PHE A 462 22.67 -0.34 1.37
C PHE A 462 21.42 -0.42 2.26
N VAL A 463 20.57 -1.43 2.09
CA VAL A 463 19.31 -1.51 2.84
C VAL A 463 19.54 -2.24 4.16
N PRO A 464 19.31 -1.59 5.32
CA PRO A 464 19.44 -2.24 6.62
C PRO A 464 18.26 -3.19 6.87
N GLU A 465 18.48 -4.22 7.70
CA GLU A 465 17.36 -4.95 8.30
C GLU A 465 16.75 -4.12 9.42
N THR A 466 15.43 -3.92 9.36
CA THR A 466 14.64 -3.10 10.28
C THR A 466 13.82 -3.92 11.28
N LYS A 467 13.63 -5.23 11.02
CA LYS A 467 12.85 -6.10 11.90
C LYS A 467 13.41 -6.11 13.34
N GLY A 468 12.56 -5.74 14.29
CA GLY A 468 12.85 -5.86 15.73
C GLY A 468 13.91 -4.89 16.23
N LYS A 469 14.22 -3.84 15.46
CA LYS A 469 15.20 -2.81 15.83
C LYS A 469 14.52 -1.50 16.20
N THR A 470 15.14 -0.74 17.08
CA THR A 470 14.69 0.63 17.36
C THR A 470 15.10 1.57 16.22
N LEU A 471 14.44 2.73 16.16
CA LEU A 471 14.76 3.76 15.16
C LEU A 471 16.21 4.23 15.29
N GLU A 472 16.73 4.34 16.51
CA GLU A 472 18.09 4.75 16.82
C GLU A 472 19.12 3.74 16.33
N GLU A 473 18.84 2.44 16.52
CA GLU A 473 19.69 1.35 16.02
C GLU A 473 19.73 1.32 14.49
N ILE A 474 18.59 1.54 13.83
CA ILE A 474 18.49 1.64 12.37
C ILE A 474 19.31 2.83 11.87
N GLN A 475 19.15 4.00 12.50
CA GLN A 475 19.87 5.21 12.12
C GLN A 475 21.38 5.08 12.35
N ALA A 476 21.79 4.43 13.43
CA ALA A 476 23.19 4.11 13.70
C ALA A 476 23.77 3.16 12.64
N CYS A 477 23.02 2.13 12.22
CA CYS A 477 23.42 1.19 11.18
C CYS A 477 23.57 1.87 9.81
N ILE A 478 22.66 2.78 9.45
CA ILE A 478 22.73 3.56 8.20
C ILE A 478 23.93 4.50 8.22
N ASN A 479 24.19 5.12 9.37
CA ASN A 479 25.27 6.09 9.53
C ASN A 479 26.65 5.44 9.64
N SER A 480 26.75 4.21 10.15
CA SER A 480 28.01 3.47 10.35
C SER A 480 28.61 2.87 9.08
N HIS A 481 27.81 2.63 8.03
CA HIS A 481 28.33 2.31 6.70
C HIS A 481 29.08 3.52 6.12
N ARG A 482 30.40 3.58 6.38
CA ARG A 482 31.36 4.50 5.77
C ARG A 482 31.90 3.95 4.46
#